data_AF-A0A183MBA2-F1
#
_entry.id   AF-A0A183MBA2-F1
#
_cell.length_a   1.000
_cell.length_b   1.000
_cell.length_c   1.000
_cell.angle_alpha   90.00
_cell.angle_beta   90.00
_cell.angle_gamma   90.00
#
_symmetry.space_group_name_H-M   'P 1'
#
loop_
_entity.id
_entity.type
_entity.pdbx_description
1 polymer ?
#
loop_
_entity_poly.entity_id
_entity_poly.type
_entity_poly.pdbx_seq_one_letter_code
_entity_poly.pdbx_strand_id
1 'polypeptide(L)'
;MEDVRTRRGADVASDHHLVVANLKLKLKKNWTSGQTALQRFNTAFLRDTDKLNEFKMALNNRFQALQDLLKEEETSMENNWKGIKEALTSTCQEVLGLKKYHHKE
;
A
#
# COMPACT_ATOMS: atom_id res chain seq x y z
N MET A 1 26.74 -8.09 -0.20
CA MET A 1 25.83 -7.36 0.71
C MET A 1 26.65 -6.31 1.41
N GLU A 2 26.75 -5.10 0.86
CA GLU A 2 27.76 -4.10 1.27
C GLU A 2 27.24 -3.03 2.23
N ASP A 3 25.93 -2.88 2.43
CA ASP A 3 25.38 -1.83 3.31
C ASP A 3 24.30 -2.41 4.24
N VAL A 4 24.72 -3.42 5.02
CA VAL A 4 23.94 -3.99 6.13
C VAL A 4 24.49 -3.44 7.43
N ARG A 5 23.64 -2.77 8.21
CA ARG A 5 24.01 -2.19 9.51
C ARG A 5 23.13 -2.79 10.60
N THR A 6 23.78 -3.35 11.60
CA THR A 6 23.15 -3.75 12.86
C THR A 6 22.99 -2.52 13.74
N ARG A 7 21.77 -2.26 14.22
CA ARG A 7 21.47 -1.18 15.17
C ARG A 7 21.15 -1.80 16.52
N ARG A 8 21.79 -1.33 17.60
CA ARG A 8 21.35 -1.65 18.97
C ARG A 8 19.95 -1.05 19.16
N GLY A 9 19.02 -1.89 19.60
CA GLY A 9 17.59 -1.61 19.60
C GLY A 9 17.20 -0.40 20.43
N ALA A 10 16.10 0.24 20.01
CA ALA A 10 15.26 1.01 20.90
C ALA A 10 14.54 0.04 21.85
N ASP A 11 14.40 0.48 23.09
CA ASP A 11 13.93 -0.23 24.27
C ASP A 11 12.57 -0.96 24.08
N VAL A 12 12.63 -2.27 23.84
CA VAL A 12 11.61 -3.30 24.09
C VAL A 12 12.40 -4.56 24.37
N ALA A 13 12.19 -5.19 25.53
CA ALA A 13 13.00 -6.26 26.13
C ALA A 13 13.18 -7.55 25.28
N SER A 14 13.78 -7.44 24.10
CA SER A 14 14.15 -8.54 23.22
C SER A 14 15.67 -8.56 23.08
N ASP A 15 16.27 -9.73 23.30
CA ASP A 15 17.72 -9.95 23.17
C ASP A 15 18.21 -9.91 21.70
N HIS A 16 17.33 -9.57 20.74
CA HIS A 16 17.63 -9.57 19.32
C HIS A 16 18.05 -8.19 18.82
N HIS A 17 19.07 -8.15 17.95
CA HIS A 17 19.55 -6.91 17.32
C HIS A 17 18.82 -6.64 16.00
N LEU A 18 18.39 -5.38 15.80
CA LEU A 18 17.78 -4.96 14.55
C LEU A 18 18.83 -4.93 13.43
N VAL A 19 18.56 -5.62 12.32
CA VAL A 19 19.40 -5.60 11.12
C VAL A 19 18.69 -4.80 10.03
N VAL A 20 19.36 -3.77 9.51
CA VAL A 20 18.85 -2.96 8.38
C VAL A 20 19.79 -3.12 7.20
N ALA A 21 19.26 -3.37 6.01
CA ALA A 21 20.03 -3.48 4.78
C ALA A 21 19.55 -2.48 3.73
N ASN A 22 20.48 -1.75 3.11
CA ASN A 22 20.20 -0.91 1.95
C ASN A 22 20.44 -1.70 0.66
N LEU A 23 19.45 -1.69 -0.23
CA LEU A 23 19.47 -2.41 -1.51
C LEU A 23 19.19 -1.42 -2.64
N LYS A 24 20.09 -1.36 -3.63
CA LYS A 24 19.90 -0.57 -4.86
C LYS A 24 19.40 -1.48 -5.97
N LEU A 25 18.11 -1.41 -6.27
CA LEU A 25 17.46 -2.18 -7.33
C LEU A 25 17.21 -1.29 -8.57
N LYS A 26 17.44 -1.83 -9.77
CA LYS A 26 17.03 -1.18 -11.02
C LYS A 26 15.68 -1.78 -11.44
N LEU A 27 14.60 -0.99 -11.35
CA LEU A 27 13.27 -1.42 -11.78
C LEU A 27 13.05 -1.02 -13.25
N LYS A 28 12.73 -2.00 -14.09
CA LYS A 28 12.30 -1.73 -15.48
C LYS A 28 10.79 -1.54 -15.48
N LYS A 29 10.33 -0.42 -16.02
CA LYS A 29 8.91 -0.20 -16.25
C LYS A 29 8.47 -1.01 -17.47
N ASN A 30 7.67 -2.05 -17.25
CA ASN A 30 6.94 -2.72 -18.32
C ASN A 30 5.72 -1.87 -18.64
N TRP A 31 5.81 -1.09 -19.72
CA TRP A 31 4.63 -0.41 -20.26
C TRP A 31 3.76 -1.47 -20.93
N THR A 32 2.63 -1.82 -20.31
CA THR A 32 1.55 -2.50 -21.02
C THR A 32 0.96 -1.52 -22.02
N SER A 33 1.41 -1.60 -23.28
CA SER A 33 0.77 -0.88 -24.38
C SER A 33 -0.67 -1.40 -24.51
N GLY A 34 -1.65 -0.65 -23.99
CA GLY A 34 -3.07 -0.95 -24.19
C GLY A 34 -3.90 -1.23 -22.94
N GLN A 35 -3.51 -0.77 -21.74
CA GLN A 35 -4.38 -0.85 -20.57
C GLN A 35 -5.13 0.47 -20.38
N THR A 36 -6.47 0.37 -20.29
CA THR A 36 -7.46 1.43 -20.02
C THR A 36 -6.85 2.65 -19.36
N ALA A 37 -7.09 3.86 -19.89
CA ALA A 37 -6.60 5.11 -19.33
C ALA A 37 -6.73 5.08 -17.80
N LEU A 38 -5.60 4.91 -17.09
CA LEU A 38 -5.58 4.71 -15.64
C LEU A 38 -6.21 5.94 -15.01
N GLN A 39 -7.48 5.82 -14.63
CA GLN A 39 -8.22 6.89 -14.03
C GLN A 39 -7.61 7.16 -12.66
N ARG A 40 -7.05 8.35 -12.49
CA ARG A 40 -6.35 8.71 -11.26
C ARG A 40 -7.38 8.96 -10.16
N PHE A 41 -7.06 8.55 -8.93
CA PHE A 41 -7.83 8.96 -7.76
C PHE A 41 -7.58 10.43 -7.44
N ASN A 42 -8.54 11.08 -6.78
CA ASN A 42 -8.40 12.47 -6.37
C ASN A 42 -7.55 12.57 -5.08
N THR A 43 -6.23 12.61 -5.24
CA THR A 43 -5.28 12.72 -4.12
C THR A 43 -5.35 14.06 -3.38
N ALA A 44 -6.06 15.06 -3.89
CA ALA A 44 -6.26 16.32 -3.19
C ALA A 44 -7.03 16.13 -1.87
N PHE A 45 -7.91 15.12 -1.77
CA PHE A 45 -8.62 14.81 -0.54
C PHE A 45 -7.70 14.37 0.60
N LEU A 46 -6.49 13.89 0.31
CA LEU A 46 -5.51 13.55 1.36
C LEU A 46 -4.90 14.80 2.02
N ARG A 47 -5.16 16.01 1.51
CA ARG A 47 -4.79 17.27 2.19
C ARG A 47 -5.78 17.67 3.28
N ASP A 48 -7.01 17.17 3.19
CA ASP A 48 -8.01 17.35 4.21
C ASP A 48 -7.78 16.35 5.33
N THR A 49 -7.71 16.83 6.57
CA THR A 49 -7.30 16.01 7.72
C THR A 49 -8.36 14.97 8.08
N ASP A 50 -9.64 15.32 7.94
CA ASP A 50 -10.74 14.41 8.24
C ASP A 50 -10.80 13.28 7.20
N LYS A 51 -10.69 13.62 5.91
CA LYS A 51 -10.59 12.65 4.82
C LYS A 51 -9.35 11.76 4.92
N LEU A 52 -8.21 12.31 5.32
CA LEU A 52 -6.99 11.52 5.56
C LEU A 52 -7.21 10.50 6.70
N ASN A 53 -7.87 10.89 7.78
CA ASN A 53 -8.17 10.01 8.90
C ASN A 53 -9.19 8.94 8.52
N GLU A 54 -10.24 9.32 7.79
CA GLU A 54 -11.21 8.38 7.20
C GLU A 54 -10.51 7.34 6.32
N PHE A 55 -9.61 7.79 5.44
CA PHE A 55 -8.81 6.90 4.60
C PHE A 55 -7.97 5.92 5.43
N LYS A 56 -7.25 6.41 6.45
CA LYS A 56 -6.44 5.56 7.33
C LYS A 56 -7.29 4.52 8.06
N MET A 57 -8.45 4.93 8.59
CA MET A 57 -9.35 4.03 9.30
C MET A 57 -9.92 2.96 8.37
N ALA A 58 -10.47 3.36 7.22
CA ALA A 58 -11.03 2.43 6.23
C ALA A 58 -9.97 1.44 5.71
N LEU A 59 -8.74 1.92 5.49
CA LEU A 59 -7.62 1.08 5.07
C LEU A 59 -7.25 0.07 6.16
N ASN A 60 -7.06 0.52 7.40
CA ASN A 60 -6.70 -0.33 8.52
C ASN A 60 -7.75 -1.43 8.76
N ASN A 61 -9.04 -1.06 8.73
CA ASN A 61 -10.12 -2.02 8.91
C ASN A 61 -10.11 -3.11 7.82
N ARG A 62 -9.91 -2.73 6.55
CA ARG A 62 -9.80 -3.71 5.45
C ARG A 62 -8.54 -4.56 5.54
N PHE A 63 -7.42 -3.98 5.92
CA PHE A 63 -6.18 -4.74 6.09
C PHE A 63 -6.27 -5.72 7.26
N GLN A 64 -6.98 -5.35 8.34
CA GLN A 64 -7.24 -6.26 9.45
C GLN A 64 -8.07 -7.46 8.96
N ALA A 65 -9.19 -7.21 8.28
CA ALA A 65 -10.00 -8.28 7.69
C ALA A 65 -9.22 -9.15 6.70
N LEU A 66 -8.34 -8.55 5.88
CA LEU A 66 -7.46 -9.28 4.98
C LEU A 66 -6.45 -10.14 5.74
N GLN A 67 -5.84 -9.63 6.81
CA GLN A 67 -4.91 -10.42 7.63
C GLN A 67 -5.61 -11.60 8.29
N ASP A 68 -6.83 -11.41 8.77
CA ASP A 68 -7.58 -12.48 9.43
C ASP A 68 -7.96 -13.57 8.41
N LEU A 69 -8.35 -13.20 7.18
CA LEU A 69 -8.53 -14.13 6.07
C LEU A 69 -7.24 -14.91 5.74
N LEU A 70 -6.10 -14.23 5.69
CA LEU A 70 -4.80 -14.83 5.39
C LEU A 70 -4.28 -15.78 6.49
N LYS A 71 -4.78 -15.66 7.72
CA LYS A 71 -4.44 -16.61 8.80
C LYS A 71 -5.25 -17.91 8.69
N GLU A 72 -6.44 -17.85 8.09
CA GLU A 72 -7.35 -18.99 7.98
C GLU A 72 -7.10 -19.84 6.72
N GLU A 73 -6.48 -19.26 5.67
CA GLU A 73 -6.32 -19.91 4.37
C GLU A 73 -4.83 -19.93 3.93
N GLU A 74 -4.31 -21.10 3.52
CA GLU A 74 -2.99 -21.20 2.87
C GLU A 74 -3.07 -20.63 1.44
N THR A 75 -3.00 -19.31 1.33
CA THR A 75 -3.11 -18.59 0.05
C THR A 75 -1.75 -18.43 -0.62
N SER A 76 -1.71 -18.68 -1.93
CA SER A 76 -0.54 -18.38 -2.77
C SER A 76 -0.12 -16.90 -2.65
N MET A 77 1.18 -16.63 -2.75
CA MET A 77 1.73 -15.27 -2.73
C MET A 77 1.07 -14.34 -3.77
N GLU A 78 0.62 -14.89 -4.90
CA GLU A 78 -0.08 -14.14 -5.94
C GLU A 78 -1.50 -13.73 -5.51
N ASN A 79 -2.20 -14.60 -4.78
CA ASN A 79 -3.50 -14.29 -4.18
C ASN A 79 -3.36 -13.22 -3.10
N ASN A 80 -2.28 -13.28 -2.31
CA ASN A 80 -1.98 -12.27 -1.28
C ASN A 80 -1.75 -10.90 -1.91
N TRP A 81 -0.97 -10.87 -2.99
CA TRP A 81 -0.75 -9.65 -3.75
C TRP A 81 -2.02 -9.08 -4.35
N LYS A 82 -2.92 -9.95 -4.84
CA LYS A 82 -4.24 -9.55 -5.33
C LYS A 82 -5.10 -8.92 -4.23
N GLY A 83 -5.19 -9.56 -3.06
CA GLY A 83 -5.94 -9.03 -1.91
C GLY A 83 -5.44 -7.66 -1.42
N ILE A 84 -4.12 -7.48 -1.34
CA ILE A 84 -3.50 -6.19 -0.99
C ILE A 84 -3.90 -5.10 -2.00
N LYS A 85 -3.82 -5.43 -3.30
CA LYS A 85 -4.18 -4.49 -4.37
C LYS A 85 -5.66 -4.13 -4.33
N GLU A 86 -6.53 -5.09 -4.05
CA GLU A 86 -7.98 -4.88 -3.92
C GLU A 86 -8.34 -4.02 -2.71
N ALA A 87 -7.73 -4.28 -1.54
CA ALA A 87 -7.95 -3.49 -0.32
C ALA A 87 -7.54 -2.01 -0.53
N LEU A 88 -6.38 -1.78 -1.16
CA LEU A 88 -5.90 -0.44 -1.50
C LEU A 88 -6.82 0.25 -2.52
N THR A 89 -7.18 -0.45 -3.61
CA THR A 89 -7.98 0.13 -4.70
C THR A 89 -9.39 0.48 -4.22
N SER A 90 -10.03 -0.42 -3.46
CA SER A 90 -11.37 -0.21 -2.90
C SER A 90 -11.40 0.97 -1.94
N THR A 91 -10.39 1.11 -1.08
CA THR A 91 -10.29 2.25 -0.14
C THR A 91 -10.06 3.57 -0.86
N CYS A 92 -9.19 3.58 -1.88
CA CYS A 92 -9.02 4.76 -2.71
C CYS A 92 -10.32 5.16 -3.41
N GLN A 93 -11.06 4.19 -3.94
CA GLN A 93 -12.30 4.45 -4.66
C GLN A 93 -13.41 4.99 -3.74
N GLU A 94 -13.55 4.43 -2.54
CA GLU A 94 -14.55 4.85 -1.56
C GLU A 94 -14.27 6.24 -0.98
N VAL A 95 -13.02 6.49 -0.54
CA VAL A 95 -12.71 7.71 0.21
C VAL A 95 -12.24 8.86 -0.68
N LEU A 96 -11.42 8.56 -1.68
CA LEU A 96 -10.81 9.57 -2.56
C LEU A 96 -11.61 9.78 -3.85
N GLY A 97 -12.31 8.74 -4.31
CA GLY A 97 -13.01 8.77 -5.58
C GLY A 97 -12.10 9.03 -6.78
N LEU A 98 -12.70 9.01 -7.97
CA LEU A 98 -11.98 9.19 -9.23
C LEU A 98 -11.88 10.67 -9.58
N LYS A 99 -10.72 11.08 -10.12
CA LYS A 99 -10.51 12.43 -10.62
C LYS A 99 -11.42 12.64 -11.83
N LYS A 100 -12.30 13.63 -11.74
CA LYS A 100 -13.08 14.11 -12.88
C LYS A 100 -12.18 14.97 -13.76
N TYR A 101 -12.13 14.66 -15.06
CA TYR A 101 -11.54 15.56 -16.04
C TYR A 101 -12.62 16.55 -16.44
N HIS A 102 -12.48 17.81 -16.03
CA HIS A 102 -13.27 18.88 -16.60
C HIS A 102 -12.73 19.13 -18.00
N HIS A 103 -13.42 18.62 -19.02
CA HIS A 103 -13.25 19.14 -20.37
C HIS A 103 -13.81 20.56 -20.32
N LYS A 104 -12.94 21.56 -20.53
CA LYS A 104 -13.42 22.90 -20.85
C LYS A 104 -13.91 22.84 -22.29
N GLU A 105 -15.20 23.10 -22.47
CA GLU A 105 -15.76 23.50 -23.76
C GLU A 105 -15.20 24.87 -24.16
#